data_AF-A0A7V6CC53-F1
#
_entry.id   AF-A0A7V6CC53-F1
#
_cell.length_a   1.000
_cell.length_b   1.000
_cell.length_c   1.000
_cell.angle_alpha   90.00
_cell.angle_beta   90.00
_cell.angle_gamma   90.00
#
_symmetry.space_group_name_H-M   'P 1'
#
loop_
_entity.id
_entity.type
_entity.pdbx_description
1 polymer ?
#
loop_
_entity_poly.entity_id
_entity_poly.type
_entity_poly.pdbx_seq_one_letter_code
_entity_poly.pdbx_strand_id
1 'polypeptide(L)'
;MFRLLFIITALSVSGTCHAALLGRLPATSGGNDYQAYYDDALDITWLADANYAKTSGYDFDGFLTWYQAMDMVSGMNTASYLGINTWRLPDTGPIDGIALNYMGARDGSSDRGFNVSAPGTPFAGSTGSELAHLYFNTLGNPSYWDTTGTSPTGCWELDNHCLINTGPFTNLLAWPYWSQTEWAPDTNNAWSFCFDDGCQSYIAKSNDWGFALPVTDGDVFAAVPLPPVAALFPAGILFGFSWLRHRNRP
;
A
#
# COMPACT_ATOMS: atom_id res chain seq x y z
N MET A 1 -18.67 -7.34 60.34
CA MET A 1 -17.75 -6.41 59.64
C MET A 1 -17.09 -7.19 58.51
N PHE A 2 -17.72 -7.26 57.33
CA PHE A 2 -17.18 -7.95 56.15
C PHE A 2 -17.08 -6.91 55.03
N ARG A 3 -15.85 -6.58 54.61
CA ARG A 3 -15.57 -5.72 53.45
C ARG A 3 -15.47 -6.61 52.23
N LEU A 4 -16.37 -6.42 51.27
CA LEU A 4 -16.33 -7.06 49.96
C LEU A 4 -15.32 -6.28 49.08
N LEU A 5 -14.27 -6.95 48.64
CA LEU A 5 -13.27 -6.39 47.72
C LEU A 5 -13.70 -6.75 46.29
N PHE A 6 -14.12 -5.76 45.50
CA PHE A 6 -14.33 -5.93 44.06
C PHE A 6 -12.99 -5.77 43.34
N ILE A 7 -12.49 -6.87 42.76
CA ILE A 7 -11.37 -6.84 41.83
C ILE A 7 -11.97 -6.66 40.43
N ILE A 8 -11.74 -5.49 39.82
CA ILE A 8 -12.06 -5.24 38.42
C ILE A 8 -10.86 -5.70 37.60
N THR A 9 -10.95 -6.85 36.96
CA THR A 9 -9.99 -7.30 35.95
C THR A 9 -10.24 -6.51 34.67
N ALA A 10 -9.34 -5.57 34.34
CA ALA A 10 -9.35 -4.92 33.04
C ALA A 10 -8.84 -5.92 32.00
N LEU A 11 -9.75 -6.41 31.15
CA LEU A 11 -9.41 -7.23 29.99
C LEU A 11 -8.88 -6.30 28.90
N SER A 12 -7.55 -6.19 28.78
CA SER A 12 -6.93 -5.51 27.64
C SER A 12 -7.12 -6.36 26.40
N VAL A 13 -8.11 -6.01 25.57
CA VAL A 13 -8.17 -6.52 24.19
C VAL A 13 -7.06 -5.81 23.42
N SER A 14 -5.91 -6.46 23.31
CA SER A 14 -4.89 -6.09 22.33
C SER A 14 -5.47 -6.36 20.95
N GLY A 15 -6.09 -5.34 20.34
CA GLY A 15 -6.38 -5.35 18.92
C GLY A 15 -5.05 -5.34 18.19
N THR A 16 -4.78 -6.35 17.37
CA THR A 16 -3.76 -6.23 16.33
C THR A 16 -4.21 -5.09 15.43
N CYS A 17 -3.48 -3.98 15.39
CA CYS A 17 -3.68 -3.01 14.31
C CYS A 17 -3.33 -3.75 13.00
N HIS A 18 -4.35 -4.17 12.25
CA HIS A 18 -4.11 -4.54 10.86
C HIS A 18 -3.68 -3.26 10.14
N ALA A 19 -2.65 -3.34 9.30
CA ALA A 19 -2.34 -2.29 8.33
C ALA A 19 -3.63 -1.98 7.56
N ALA A 20 -4.02 -0.71 7.53
CA ALA A 20 -5.28 -0.28 6.93
C ALA A 20 -5.00 0.30 5.55
N LEU A 21 -5.56 -0.32 4.51
CA LEU A 21 -5.65 0.29 3.19
C LEU A 21 -6.81 1.28 3.16
N LEU A 22 -6.47 2.57 3.15
CA LEU A 22 -7.43 3.66 3.11
C LEU A 22 -7.65 4.13 1.66
N GLY A 23 -8.86 3.96 1.15
CA GLY A 23 -9.21 4.37 -0.20
C GLY A 23 -9.01 5.86 -0.47
N ARG A 24 -8.43 6.19 -1.63
CA ARG A 24 -8.19 7.54 -2.14
C ARG A 24 -8.71 7.68 -3.57
N LEU A 25 -9.17 8.88 -3.91
CA LEU A 25 -9.72 9.20 -5.24
C LEU A 25 -10.84 8.23 -5.67
N PRO A 26 -12.05 8.33 -5.07
CA PRO A 26 -13.18 7.48 -5.45
C PRO A 26 -13.39 7.49 -6.97
N ALA A 27 -13.45 6.31 -7.59
CA ALA A 27 -13.66 6.17 -9.03
C ALA A 27 -15.05 6.65 -9.45
N THR A 28 -16.03 6.55 -8.54
CA THR A 28 -17.37 7.11 -8.68
C THR A 28 -17.75 7.89 -7.42
N SER A 29 -18.49 8.98 -7.59
CA SER A 29 -18.93 9.82 -6.47
C SER A 29 -19.82 9.02 -5.51
N GLY A 30 -19.35 8.80 -4.28
CA GLY A 30 -20.03 8.01 -3.25
C GLY A 30 -19.90 6.49 -3.42
N GLY A 31 -19.05 6.03 -4.34
CA GLY A 31 -18.70 4.62 -4.49
C GLY A 31 -17.60 4.17 -3.51
N ASN A 32 -17.38 2.85 -3.47
CA ASN A 32 -16.35 2.21 -2.65
C ASN A 32 -15.14 1.73 -3.47
N ASP A 33 -15.12 2.03 -4.77
CA ASP A 33 -13.98 1.78 -5.64
C ASP A 33 -13.08 3.01 -5.67
N TYR A 34 -11.78 2.80 -5.55
CA TYR A 34 -10.79 3.85 -5.42
C TYR A 34 -9.71 3.69 -6.47
N GLN A 35 -9.09 4.81 -6.89
CA GLN A 35 -7.97 4.79 -7.83
C GLN A 35 -6.62 4.59 -7.13
N ALA A 36 -6.56 4.81 -5.82
CA ALA A 36 -5.37 4.58 -5.01
C ALA A 36 -5.73 4.14 -3.58
N TYR A 37 -4.80 3.48 -2.91
CA TYR A 37 -4.95 3.05 -1.51
C TYR A 37 -3.74 3.49 -0.69
N TYR A 38 -3.98 4.35 0.30
CA TYR A 38 -2.94 4.70 1.27
C TYR A 38 -2.77 3.57 2.29
N ASP A 39 -1.54 3.08 2.45
CA ASP A 39 -1.12 2.10 3.43
C ASP A 39 -0.47 2.83 4.61
N ASP A 40 -1.15 2.81 5.76
CA ASP A 40 -0.73 3.53 6.96
C ASP A 40 0.44 2.88 7.71
N ALA A 41 0.76 1.62 7.42
CA ALA A 41 1.91 0.93 8.01
C ALA A 41 3.20 1.26 7.25
N LEU A 42 3.11 1.36 5.93
CA LEU A 42 4.24 1.70 5.06
C LEU A 42 4.42 3.22 4.84
N ASP A 43 3.38 4.01 5.14
CA ASP A 43 3.30 5.43 4.79
C ASP A 43 3.52 5.68 3.30
N ILE A 44 2.82 4.89 2.46
CA ILE A 44 2.84 5.02 1.00
C ILE A 44 1.42 4.90 0.44
N THR A 45 1.22 5.43 -0.76
CA THR A 45 -0.02 5.26 -1.52
C THR A 45 0.22 4.35 -2.72
N TRP A 46 -0.46 3.21 -2.74
CA TRP A 46 -0.46 2.26 -3.84
C TRP A 46 -1.43 2.66 -4.95
N LEU A 47 -1.08 2.41 -6.20
CA LEU A 47 -2.03 2.43 -7.30
C LEU A 47 -3.03 1.27 -7.15
N ALA A 48 -4.33 1.53 -7.31
CA ALA A 48 -5.36 0.50 -7.11
C ALA A 48 -5.34 -0.61 -8.17
N ASP A 49 -4.93 -0.27 -9.40
CA ASP A 49 -4.80 -1.22 -10.51
C ASP A 49 -3.40 -1.83 -10.54
N ALA A 50 -3.29 -3.06 -10.06
CA ALA A 50 -2.05 -3.82 -9.98
C ALA A 50 -1.62 -4.44 -11.32
N ASN A 51 -2.30 -4.14 -12.41
CA ASN A 51 -1.81 -4.38 -13.77
C ASN A 51 -2.10 -3.17 -14.67
N TYR A 52 -1.71 -2.00 -14.19
CA TYR A 52 -1.90 -0.74 -14.91
C TYR A 52 -1.23 -0.74 -16.29
N ALA A 53 -0.12 -1.45 -16.46
CA ALA A 53 0.56 -1.60 -17.75
C ALA A 53 -0.41 -2.10 -18.84
N LYS A 54 -1.22 -3.11 -18.52
CA LYS A 54 -2.21 -3.65 -19.42
C LYS A 54 -3.41 -2.72 -19.61
N THR A 55 -3.99 -2.22 -18.52
CA THR A 55 -5.25 -1.46 -18.59
C THR A 55 -5.08 -0.08 -19.22
N SER A 56 -3.90 0.52 -19.07
CA SER A 56 -3.54 1.77 -19.75
C SER A 56 -3.24 1.59 -21.25
N GLY A 57 -3.03 0.34 -21.70
CA GLY A 57 -2.56 0.02 -23.04
C GLY A 57 -1.08 0.28 -23.27
N TYR A 58 -0.28 0.45 -22.20
CA TYR A 58 1.18 0.55 -22.28
C TYR A 58 1.79 -0.77 -22.78
N ASP A 59 1.24 -1.89 -22.31
CA ASP A 59 1.59 -3.23 -22.75
C ASP A 59 0.32 -4.08 -23.00
N PHE A 60 0.42 -5.15 -23.80
CA PHE A 60 -0.71 -5.97 -24.19
C PHE A 60 -1.18 -6.94 -23.09
N ASP A 61 -0.26 -7.55 -22.36
CA ASP A 61 -0.57 -8.52 -21.30
C ASP A 61 -0.14 -8.03 -19.90
N GLY A 62 0.69 -6.98 -19.86
CA GLY A 62 1.16 -6.33 -18.65
C GLY A 62 2.50 -6.86 -18.16
N PHE A 63 3.09 -7.82 -18.87
CA PHE A 63 4.40 -8.34 -18.57
C PHE A 63 5.48 -7.39 -19.07
N LEU A 64 6.31 -6.91 -18.15
CA LEU A 64 7.34 -5.92 -18.44
C LEU A 64 8.72 -6.46 -18.10
N THR A 65 9.70 -6.07 -18.91
CA THR A 65 11.08 -5.99 -18.45
C THR A 65 11.21 -4.94 -17.35
N TRP A 66 12.22 -5.05 -16.50
CA TRP A 66 12.44 -4.05 -15.44
C TRP A 66 12.63 -2.65 -16.03
N TYR A 67 13.31 -2.55 -17.18
CA TYR A 67 13.49 -1.27 -17.89
C TYR A 67 12.16 -0.68 -18.37
N GLN A 68 11.28 -1.49 -18.95
CA GLN A 68 9.94 -1.03 -19.35
C GLN A 68 9.10 -0.61 -18.14
N ALA A 69 9.18 -1.32 -17.02
CA ALA A 69 8.48 -0.93 -15.79
C ALA A 69 8.95 0.44 -15.27
N MET A 70 10.25 0.70 -15.26
CA MET A 70 10.81 2.00 -14.88
C MET A 70 10.44 3.10 -15.88
N ASP A 71 10.44 2.81 -17.18
CA ASP A 71 10.03 3.75 -18.23
C ASP A 71 8.53 4.09 -18.13
N MET A 72 7.68 3.10 -17.84
CA MET A 72 6.24 3.32 -17.61
C MET A 72 6.02 4.31 -16.47
N VAL A 73 6.68 4.09 -15.33
CA VAL A 73 6.61 4.97 -14.16
C VAL A 73 7.15 6.37 -14.48
N SER A 74 8.25 6.47 -15.22
CA SER A 74 8.78 7.75 -15.72
C SER A 74 7.76 8.51 -16.60
N GLY A 75 7.05 7.78 -17.46
CA GLY A 75 5.93 8.30 -18.25
C GLY A 75 4.76 8.80 -17.40
N MET A 76 4.37 8.04 -16.37
CA MET A 76 3.35 8.45 -15.39
C MET A 76 3.73 9.77 -14.73
N ASN A 77 5.01 9.90 -14.33
CA ASN A 77 5.51 11.11 -13.68
C ASN A 77 5.53 12.32 -14.62
N THR A 78 5.96 12.11 -15.87
CA THR A 78 5.94 13.15 -16.91
C THR A 78 4.51 13.64 -17.17
N ALA A 79 3.54 12.73 -17.16
CA ALA A 79 2.13 13.04 -17.36
C ALA A 79 1.43 13.60 -16.11
N SER A 80 2.11 13.66 -14.96
CA SER A 80 1.49 13.94 -13.65
C SER A 80 0.25 13.08 -13.41
N TYR A 81 0.38 11.77 -13.61
CA TYR A 81 -0.72 10.82 -13.52
C TYR A 81 -1.41 10.90 -12.15
N LEU A 82 -2.74 11.04 -12.16
CA LEU A 82 -3.58 11.35 -10.98
C LEU A 82 -3.18 12.63 -10.21
N GLY A 83 -2.46 13.54 -10.85
CA GLY A 83 -1.93 14.76 -10.22
C GLY A 83 -0.60 14.57 -9.48
N ILE A 84 0.01 13.39 -9.60
CA ILE A 84 1.27 13.03 -8.92
C ILE A 84 2.38 12.81 -9.94
N ASN A 85 3.59 13.26 -9.61
CA ASN A 85 4.79 13.11 -10.43
C ASN A 85 5.97 12.44 -9.70
N THR A 86 5.66 11.79 -8.58
CA THR A 86 6.58 11.07 -7.69
C THR A 86 6.21 9.59 -7.58
N TRP A 87 5.60 9.01 -8.61
CA TRP A 87 5.40 7.57 -8.72
C TRP A 87 6.76 6.86 -8.82
N ARG A 88 6.86 5.69 -8.18
CA ARG A 88 8.00 4.78 -8.22
C ARG A 88 7.50 3.34 -8.22
N LEU A 89 8.37 2.38 -8.54
CA LEU A 89 8.10 0.99 -8.19
C LEU A 89 8.35 0.79 -6.67
N PRO A 90 7.81 -0.28 -6.07
CA PRO A 90 8.01 -0.55 -4.66
C PRO A 90 9.47 -0.85 -4.32
N ASP A 91 9.89 -0.58 -3.10
CA ASP A 91 11.27 -0.77 -2.64
C ASP A 91 11.48 -2.09 -1.88
N THR A 92 12.71 -2.59 -1.99
CA THR A 92 13.26 -3.74 -1.27
C THR A 92 14.48 -3.29 -0.47
N GLY A 93 14.25 -2.90 0.77
CA GLY A 93 15.26 -2.58 1.77
C GLY A 93 15.49 -3.71 2.79
N PRO A 94 16.43 -3.51 3.73
CA PRO A 94 16.80 -4.50 4.73
C PRO A 94 15.70 -4.71 5.76
N ILE A 95 15.21 -5.95 5.90
CA ILE A 95 14.15 -6.29 6.85
C ILE A 95 14.57 -6.15 8.31
N ASP A 96 15.86 -6.23 8.59
CA ASP A 96 16.46 -6.01 9.91
C ASP A 96 16.78 -4.52 10.18
N GLY A 97 16.58 -3.64 9.19
CA GLY A 97 16.90 -2.22 9.25
C GLY A 97 18.39 -1.89 9.16
N ILE A 98 19.26 -2.86 8.87
CA ILE A 98 20.72 -2.70 8.86
C ILE A 98 21.28 -2.84 7.45
N ALA A 99 21.16 -4.02 6.84
CA ALA A 99 21.74 -4.30 5.52
C ALA A 99 21.07 -5.50 4.83
N LEU A 100 20.98 -5.45 3.50
CA LEU A 100 20.40 -6.54 2.71
C LEU A 100 21.22 -7.83 2.90
N ASN A 101 20.54 -8.88 3.33
CA ASN A 101 21.03 -10.25 3.39
C ASN A 101 20.65 -10.99 2.09
N TYR A 102 21.66 -11.26 1.27
CA TYR A 102 21.49 -11.93 -0.02
C TYR A 102 21.43 -13.47 0.08
N MET A 103 21.65 -14.03 1.27
CA MET A 103 21.63 -15.48 1.48
C MET A 103 20.20 -15.99 1.53
N GLY A 104 19.82 -16.90 0.64
CA GLY A 104 18.45 -17.42 0.61
C GLY A 104 18.07 -18.15 1.91
N ALA A 105 16.93 -17.80 2.49
CA ALA A 105 16.32 -18.48 3.64
C ALA A 105 14.83 -18.74 3.39
N ARG A 106 14.21 -19.58 4.23
CA ARG A 106 12.79 -19.94 4.11
C ARG A 106 11.95 -19.58 5.34
N ASP A 107 12.61 -19.22 6.42
CA ASP A 107 12.03 -18.95 7.74
C ASP A 107 11.88 -17.44 8.02
N GLY A 108 12.10 -16.59 7.00
CA GLY A 108 12.08 -15.14 7.14
C GLY A 108 13.31 -14.54 7.82
N SER A 109 14.40 -15.30 8.00
CA SER A 109 15.66 -14.80 8.57
C SER A 109 16.54 -13.99 7.59
N SER A 110 16.08 -13.82 6.34
CA SER A 110 16.82 -13.17 5.27
C SER A 110 15.92 -12.37 4.35
N ASP A 111 16.47 -11.34 3.70
CA ASP A 111 15.81 -10.54 2.66
C ASP A 111 15.61 -11.33 1.36
N ARG A 112 16.26 -12.48 1.19
CA ARG A 112 16.03 -13.36 0.05
C ARG A 112 15.38 -14.66 0.47
N GLY A 113 14.33 -15.03 -0.25
CA GLY A 113 13.62 -16.30 -0.13
C GLY A 113 12.21 -16.10 0.41
N PHE A 114 11.80 -16.94 1.36
CA PHE A 114 10.40 -17.01 1.80
C PHE A 114 10.20 -16.46 3.20
N ASN A 115 8.93 -16.18 3.52
CA ASN A 115 8.52 -15.67 4.81
C ASN A 115 9.16 -14.32 5.19
N VAL A 116 9.65 -13.57 4.19
CA VAL A 116 10.23 -12.23 4.39
C VAL A 116 9.17 -11.33 5.01
N SER A 117 9.41 -10.80 6.21
CA SER A 117 8.47 -10.01 7.02
C SER A 117 7.20 -10.73 7.52
N ALA A 118 7.02 -12.02 7.25
CA ALA A 118 5.76 -12.71 7.53
C ALA A 118 5.49 -12.85 9.05
N PRO A 119 4.23 -12.84 9.50
CA PRO A 119 3.90 -13.08 10.90
C PRO A 119 4.50 -14.38 11.44
N GLY A 120 5.07 -14.34 12.65
CA GLY A 120 5.66 -15.51 13.30
C GLY A 120 7.10 -15.85 12.87
N THR A 121 7.78 -14.95 12.17
CA THR A 121 9.18 -15.08 11.71
C THR A 121 10.10 -14.13 12.50
N PRO A 122 11.45 -14.23 12.34
CA PRO A 122 12.39 -13.37 13.07
C PRO A 122 12.19 -11.86 12.87
N PHE A 123 11.71 -11.44 11.69
CA PHE A 123 11.48 -10.03 11.34
C PHE A 123 10.02 -9.76 10.98
N ALA A 124 9.09 -10.43 11.67
CA ALA A 124 7.65 -10.27 11.46
C ALA A 124 7.21 -8.79 11.49
N GLY A 125 6.42 -8.39 10.48
CA GLY A 125 5.90 -7.03 10.36
C GLY A 125 6.92 -6.00 9.86
N SER A 126 8.12 -6.41 9.46
CA SER A 126 9.09 -5.50 8.87
C SER A 126 8.52 -4.78 7.64
N THR A 127 8.81 -3.48 7.53
CA THR A 127 8.47 -2.63 6.39
C THR A 127 9.63 -2.50 5.39
N GLY A 128 10.73 -3.23 5.60
CA GLY A 128 11.91 -3.17 4.75
C GLY A 128 11.60 -3.53 3.29
N SER A 129 10.73 -4.51 3.06
CA SER A 129 10.21 -4.82 1.71
C SER A 129 8.73 -4.46 1.62
N GLU A 130 8.41 -3.48 0.78
CA GLU A 130 7.04 -2.98 0.64
C GLU A 130 6.10 -4.03 0.05
N LEU A 131 6.56 -4.80 -0.94
CA LEU A 131 5.77 -5.88 -1.54
C LEU A 131 5.59 -7.06 -0.58
N ALA A 132 6.63 -7.43 0.17
CA ALA A 132 6.49 -8.49 1.17
C ALA A 132 5.56 -8.07 2.31
N HIS A 133 5.66 -6.81 2.76
CA HIS A 133 4.77 -6.26 3.78
C HIS A 133 3.32 -6.25 3.30
N LEU A 134 3.07 -5.73 2.08
CA LEU A 134 1.75 -5.77 1.46
C LEU A 134 1.21 -7.21 1.43
N TYR A 135 2.01 -8.17 0.97
CA TYR A 135 1.58 -9.56 0.80
C TYR A 135 1.25 -10.25 2.13
N PHE A 136 2.16 -10.22 3.09
CA PHE A 136 2.04 -10.98 4.34
C PHE A 136 1.27 -10.26 5.42
N ASN A 137 1.48 -8.95 5.58
CA ASN A 137 0.99 -8.19 6.72
C ASN A 137 -0.30 -7.42 6.39
N THR A 138 -0.37 -6.80 5.22
CA THR A 138 -1.56 -6.04 4.80
C THR A 138 -2.65 -6.95 4.23
N LEU A 139 -2.29 -7.89 3.35
CA LEU A 139 -3.24 -8.79 2.69
C LEU A 139 -3.41 -10.13 3.41
N GLY A 140 -2.46 -10.52 4.27
CA GLY A 140 -2.56 -11.76 5.05
C GLY A 140 -2.47 -13.02 4.20
N ASN A 141 -1.68 -13.00 3.11
CA ASN A 141 -1.43 -14.19 2.30
C ASN A 141 -0.42 -15.14 2.99
N PRO A 142 -0.58 -16.46 2.84
CA PRO A 142 0.38 -17.44 3.34
C PRO A 142 1.65 -17.47 2.48
N SER A 143 2.78 -17.88 3.06
CA SER A 143 3.95 -18.27 2.27
C SER A 143 3.85 -19.74 1.85
N TYR A 144 4.55 -20.11 0.78
CA TYR A 144 4.70 -21.49 0.38
C TYR A 144 5.35 -22.38 1.46
N TRP A 145 6.33 -21.87 2.22
CA TRP A 145 6.93 -22.59 3.34
C TRP A 145 6.30 -22.17 4.66
N ASP A 146 6.18 -23.10 5.61
CA ASP A 146 5.84 -22.75 7.00
C ASP A 146 6.87 -21.78 7.61
N THR A 147 6.53 -21.14 8.73
CA THR A 147 7.40 -20.12 9.36
C THR A 147 8.73 -20.66 9.86
N THR A 148 8.90 -22.00 9.94
CA THR A 148 10.18 -22.65 10.27
C THR A 148 11.00 -22.97 9.01
N GLY A 149 10.45 -22.74 7.82
CA GLY A 149 11.08 -23.05 6.54
C GLY A 149 11.17 -24.54 6.21
N THR A 150 10.46 -25.40 6.94
CA THR A 150 10.69 -26.85 6.93
C THR A 150 9.74 -27.59 5.99
N SER A 151 8.46 -27.23 6.02
CA SER A 151 7.40 -27.92 5.26
C SER A 151 6.63 -26.94 4.37
N PRO A 152 6.16 -27.37 3.18
CA PRO A 152 5.21 -26.59 2.42
C PRO A 152 3.89 -26.44 3.18
N THR A 153 3.23 -25.28 3.06
CA THR A 153 1.94 -24.99 3.71
C THR A 153 0.75 -25.58 2.96
N GLY A 154 0.95 -26.00 1.70
CA GLY A 154 -0.09 -26.53 0.82
C GLY A 154 -0.84 -25.45 0.02
N CYS A 155 -0.50 -24.17 0.16
CA CYS A 155 -1.17 -23.10 -0.59
C CYS A 155 -0.95 -23.17 -2.11
N TRP A 156 0.10 -23.84 -2.58
CA TRP A 156 0.37 -23.99 -4.02
C TRP A 156 -0.72 -24.73 -4.80
N GLU A 157 -1.49 -25.60 -4.14
CA GLU A 157 -2.53 -26.41 -4.80
C GLU A 157 -3.84 -25.64 -5.04
N LEU A 158 -3.90 -24.35 -4.67
CA LEU A 158 -5.05 -23.48 -4.88
C LEU A 158 -4.99 -22.80 -6.27
N ASP A 159 -6.12 -22.30 -6.76
CA ASP A 159 -6.24 -21.73 -8.11
C ASP A 159 -5.27 -20.56 -8.40
N ASN A 160 -5.00 -19.71 -7.40
CA ASN A 160 -4.01 -18.63 -7.45
C ASN A 160 -2.79 -18.90 -6.57
N HIS A 161 -2.51 -20.18 -6.32
CA HIS A 161 -1.46 -20.62 -5.41
C HIS A 161 -1.61 -19.93 -4.04
N CYS A 162 -0.55 -19.29 -3.54
CA CYS A 162 -0.54 -18.66 -2.24
C CYS A 162 -1.16 -17.24 -2.22
N LEU A 163 -1.54 -16.68 -3.37
CA LEU A 163 -2.31 -15.42 -3.43
C LEU A 163 -3.80 -15.68 -3.20
N ILE A 164 -4.21 -15.78 -1.94
CA ILE A 164 -5.61 -16.03 -1.55
C ILE A 164 -6.39 -14.74 -1.23
N ASN A 165 -5.68 -13.65 -0.92
CA ASN A 165 -6.22 -12.35 -0.56
C ASN A 165 -5.59 -11.28 -1.46
N THR A 166 -6.40 -10.61 -2.27
CA THR A 166 -5.96 -9.49 -3.09
C THR A 166 -6.33 -8.12 -2.50
N GLY A 167 -7.07 -8.12 -1.39
CA GLY A 167 -7.58 -6.88 -0.80
C GLY A 167 -8.43 -6.09 -1.80
N PRO A 168 -8.37 -4.75 -1.77
CA PRO A 168 -9.17 -3.90 -2.64
C PRO A 168 -8.51 -3.63 -4.01
N PHE A 169 -7.36 -4.26 -4.30
CA PHE A 169 -6.66 -4.09 -5.57
C PHE A 169 -7.41 -4.76 -6.71
N THR A 170 -7.46 -4.09 -7.85
CA THR A 170 -7.90 -4.69 -9.11
C THR A 170 -6.70 -5.23 -9.86
N ASN A 171 -6.90 -6.31 -10.63
CA ASN A 171 -5.87 -6.93 -11.46
C ASN A 171 -4.56 -7.32 -10.72
N LEU A 172 -4.63 -7.61 -9.43
CA LEU A 172 -3.50 -8.21 -8.70
C LEU A 172 -3.42 -9.70 -9.05
N LEU A 173 -2.27 -10.12 -9.58
CA LEU A 173 -2.10 -11.46 -10.14
C LEU A 173 -1.04 -12.26 -9.37
N ALA A 174 -1.16 -13.59 -9.39
CA ALA A 174 -0.21 -14.52 -8.79
C ALA A 174 1.04 -14.67 -9.69
N TRP A 175 1.85 -13.61 -9.77
CA TRP A 175 3.05 -13.51 -10.59
C TRP A 175 4.11 -12.63 -9.92
N PRO A 176 5.34 -12.56 -10.45
CA PRO A 176 6.35 -11.63 -9.97
C PRO A 176 5.96 -10.16 -10.19
N TYR A 177 6.25 -9.33 -9.20
CA TYR A 177 6.19 -7.88 -9.27
C TYR A 177 7.58 -7.29 -9.08
N TRP A 178 7.94 -6.33 -9.92
CA TRP A 178 9.24 -5.66 -9.86
C TRP A 178 9.34 -4.72 -8.67
N SER A 179 10.52 -4.74 -8.04
CA SER A 179 10.96 -3.65 -7.16
C SER A 179 11.82 -2.66 -7.96
N GLN A 180 11.83 -1.38 -7.56
CA GLN A 180 12.81 -0.42 -8.07
C GLN A 180 14.25 -0.75 -7.63
N THR A 181 14.41 -1.60 -6.60
CA THR A 181 15.73 -1.89 -6.05
C THR A 181 16.51 -2.82 -6.95
N GLU A 182 17.69 -2.35 -7.39
CA GLU A 182 18.64 -3.17 -8.13
C GLU A 182 19.25 -4.26 -7.25
N TRP A 183 19.50 -5.44 -7.83
CA TRP A 183 20.20 -6.51 -7.13
C TRP A 183 21.71 -6.22 -7.12
N ALA A 184 22.19 -5.60 -6.05
CA ALA A 184 23.57 -5.12 -5.95
C ALA A 184 24.66 -6.17 -6.25
N PRO A 185 24.52 -7.48 -5.93
CA PRO A 185 25.54 -8.47 -6.27
C PRO A 185 25.76 -8.67 -7.77
N ASP A 186 24.76 -8.37 -8.61
CA ASP A 186 24.87 -8.34 -10.08
C ASP A 186 23.81 -7.40 -10.66
N THR A 187 24.28 -6.22 -11.11
CA THR A 187 23.46 -5.09 -11.57
C THR A 187 22.65 -5.36 -12.84
N ASN A 188 22.85 -6.52 -13.48
CA ASN A 188 21.99 -7.01 -14.55
C ASN A 188 20.63 -7.52 -14.03
N ASN A 189 20.47 -7.67 -12.72
CA ASN A 189 19.25 -8.14 -12.07
C ASN A 189 18.63 -7.05 -11.19
N ALA A 190 17.34 -7.21 -10.91
CA ALA A 190 16.60 -6.39 -9.95
C ALA A 190 15.82 -7.30 -9.00
N TRP A 191 15.50 -6.78 -7.82
CA TRP A 191 14.64 -7.49 -6.88
C TRP A 191 13.21 -7.60 -7.42
N SER A 192 12.56 -8.69 -7.06
CA SER A 192 11.16 -8.99 -7.36
C SER A 192 10.52 -9.75 -6.22
N PHE A 193 9.21 -9.61 -6.09
CA PHE A 193 8.41 -10.40 -5.16
C PHE A 193 7.36 -11.20 -5.92
N CYS A 194 7.35 -12.52 -5.70
CA CYS A 194 6.43 -13.47 -6.33
C CYS A 194 5.15 -13.60 -5.51
N PHE A 195 4.02 -13.13 -6.05
CA PHE A 195 2.74 -13.20 -5.33
C PHE A 195 2.15 -14.63 -5.33
N ASP A 196 2.56 -15.50 -6.25
CA ASP A 196 2.13 -16.90 -6.31
C ASP A 196 2.61 -17.74 -5.12
N ASP A 197 3.76 -17.42 -4.51
CA ASP A 197 4.33 -18.24 -3.43
C ASP A 197 4.89 -17.45 -2.24
N GLY A 198 4.92 -16.13 -2.33
CA GLY A 198 5.50 -15.23 -1.33
C GLY A 198 7.03 -15.27 -1.31
N CYS A 199 7.68 -15.59 -2.43
CA CYS A 199 9.14 -15.58 -2.56
C CYS A 199 9.66 -14.18 -2.95
N GLN A 200 10.61 -13.67 -2.19
CA GLN A 200 11.42 -12.51 -2.56
C GLN A 200 12.75 -12.97 -3.16
N SER A 201 13.02 -12.58 -4.40
CA SER A 201 14.24 -12.97 -5.12
C SER A 201 14.65 -11.89 -6.10
N TYR A 202 15.54 -12.23 -7.02
CA TYR A 202 15.95 -11.36 -8.12
C TYR A 202 15.68 -12.03 -9.47
N ILE A 203 15.45 -11.20 -10.48
CA ILE A 203 15.25 -11.62 -11.88
C ILE A 203 16.12 -10.72 -12.77
N ALA A 204 16.62 -11.27 -13.88
CA ALA A 204 17.34 -10.49 -14.88
C ALA A 204 16.45 -9.37 -15.44
N LYS A 205 16.97 -8.15 -15.49
CA LYS A 205 16.20 -6.96 -15.89
C LYS A 205 15.67 -7.02 -17.32
N SER A 206 16.27 -7.86 -18.16
CA SER A 206 15.87 -8.10 -19.56
C SER A 206 14.73 -9.11 -19.71
N ASN A 207 14.34 -9.81 -18.64
CA ASN A 207 13.23 -10.76 -18.70
C ASN A 207 11.91 -10.00 -18.56
N ASP A 208 10.94 -10.32 -19.40
CA ASP A 208 9.60 -9.76 -19.43
C ASP A 208 8.63 -10.54 -18.55
N TRP A 209 9.00 -10.85 -17.30
CA TRP A 209 8.20 -11.74 -16.44
C TRP A 209 7.61 -11.06 -15.22
N GLY A 210 7.77 -9.73 -15.10
CA GLY A 210 7.32 -8.99 -13.93
C GLY A 210 6.25 -7.97 -14.26
N PHE A 211 5.27 -7.84 -13.37
CA PHE A 211 4.31 -6.76 -13.36
C PHE A 211 4.86 -5.53 -12.62
N ALA A 212 4.25 -4.38 -12.85
CA ALA A 212 4.54 -3.15 -12.13
C ALA A 212 3.33 -2.75 -11.27
N LEU A 213 3.57 -2.53 -9.98
CA LEU A 213 2.59 -1.98 -9.04
C LEU A 213 3.12 -0.64 -8.50
N PRO A 214 2.83 0.49 -9.16
CA PRO A 214 3.37 1.79 -8.77
C PRO A 214 2.89 2.24 -7.38
N VAL A 215 3.77 2.93 -6.67
CA VAL A 215 3.51 3.57 -5.38
C VAL A 215 4.06 4.99 -5.36
N THR A 216 3.64 5.77 -4.37
CA THR A 216 4.23 7.07 -4.05
C THR A 216 4.26 7.28 -2.55
N ASP A 217 5.23 8.04 -2.05
CA ASP A 217 5.45 8.21 -0.62
C ASP A 217 4.36 9.08 0.03
N GLY A 218 3.86 8.65 1.19
CA GLY A 218 2.88 9.35 2.01
C GLY A 218 1.43 9.25 1.52
N ASP A 219 0.54 9.89 2.28
CA ASP A 219 -0.87 10.06 1.95
C ASP A 219 -1.10 11.27 1.02
N VAL A 220 -0.68 11.14 -0.23
CA VAL A 220 -0.63 12.26 -1.19
C VAL A 220 -2.01 12.75 -1.66
N PHE A 221 -3.08 12.01 -1.34
CA PHE A 221 -4.45 12.34 -1.71
C PHE A 221 -5.34 12.64 -0.50
N ALA A 222 -4.77 12.76 0.69
CA ALA A 222 -5.49 13.26 1.85
C ALA A 222 -6.13 14.60 1.51
N ALA A 223 -7.43 14.74 1.78
CA ALA A 223 -8.06 16.05 1.72
C ALA A 223 -7.35 16.96 2.73
N VAL A 224 -6.75 18.06 2.24
CA VAL A 224 -6.18 19.08 3.13
C VAL A 224 -7.31 19.53 4.07
N PRO A 225 -7.12 19.45 5.40
CA PRO A 225 -8.10 20.00 6.33
C PRO A 225 -8.27 21.47 5.95
N LEU A 226 -9.48 21.86 5.55
CA LEU A 226 -9.78 23.27 5.32
C LEU A 226 -9.31 24.00 6.58
N PRO A 227 -8.41 25.01 6.48
CA PRO A 227 -8.15 25.87 7.63
C PRO A 227 -9.54 26.34 8.08
N PRO A 228 -9.87 26.28 9.38
CA PRO A 228 -11.19 26.63 9.85
C PRO A 228 -11.49 28.01 9.30
N VAL A 229 -12.39 28.04 8.32
CA VAL A 229 -12.89 29.28 7.74
C VAL A 229 -13.68 29.87 8.88
N ALA A 230 -12.98 30.63 9.73
CA ALA A 230 -13.59 31.55 10.66
C ALA A 230 -14.57 32.34 9.82
N ALA A 231 -15.84 32.19 10.18
CA ALA A 231 -16.94 32.66 9.40
C ALA A 231 -16.79 34.16 9.14
N LEU A 232 -16.40 34.53 7.93
CA LEU A 232 -16.64 35.87 7.39
C LEU A 232 -18.12 35.89 6.98
N PHE A 233 -18.98 35.89 8.00
CA PHE A 233 -20.37 36.27 7.84
C PHE A 233 -20.39 37.68 7.21
N PRO A 234 -21.17 37.92 6.14
CA PRO A 234 -21.52 39.28 5.79
C PRO A 234 -22.38 39.81 6.93
N ALA A 235 -21.84 40.73 7.74
CA ALA A 235 -22.61 41.47 8.73
C ALA A 235 -23.63 42.36 8.00
N GLY A 236 -24.79 41.78 7.66
CA GLY A 236 -26.00 42.51 7.35
C GLY A 236 -26.53 43.13 8.64
N ILE A 237 -26.14 44.36 8.95
CA ILE A 237 -26.82 45.15 9.97
C ILE A 237 -28.04 45.81 9.31
N LEU A 238 -29.17 45.13 9.44
CA LEU A 238 -30.50 45.75 9.45
C LEU A 238 -30.70 46.37 10.83
N PHE A 239 -30.79 47.70 10.92
CA PHE A 239 -31.52 48.36 12.01
C PHE A 239 -32.74 49.06 11.42
N GLY A 240 -33.91 48.60 11.86
CA GLY A 240 -35.21 49.12 11.47
C GLY A 240 -35.60 50.41 12.21
N PHE A 241 -36.45 51.16 11.52
CA PHE A 241 -37.57 51.98 11.98
C PHE A 241 -37.57 52.57 13.41
N SER A 242 -37.65 53.90 13.47
CA SER A 242 -38.59 54.59 14.36
C SER A 242 -39.15 55.87 13.72
N TRP A 243 -40.34 56.25 14.14
CA TRP A 243 -41.42 56.93 13.42
C TRP A 243 -41.73 58.32 14.03
N LEU A 244 -42.47 59.17 13.27
CA LEU A 244 -43.06 60.51 13.59
C LEU A 244 -42.10 61.72 13.62
N ARG A 245 -42.47 62.95 13.22
CA ARG A 245 -43.72 63.69 12.95
C ARG A 245 -43.26 64.91 12.09
N HIS A 246 -43.96 65.40 11.07
CA HIS A 246 -45.13 66.25 11.22
C HIS A 246 -45.82 66.46 9.87
N ARG A 247 -47.15 66.43 9.93
CA ARG A 247 -48.09 66.67 8.84
C ARG A 247 -48.38 68.17 8.70
N ASN A 248 -48.79 68.51 7.48
CA ASN A 248 -49.63 69.64 7.04
C ASN A 248 -48.90 70.97 6.74
N ARG A 249 -49.15 71.69 5.63
CA ARG A 249 -50.22 71.66 4.61
C ARG A 249 -49.89 72.74 3.54
N PRO A 250 -50.67 72.93 2.46
CA PRO A 250 -52.00 73.58 2.55
C PRO A 250 -53.20 72.62 2.51
#